data_AF-A0A444V4F3-F1
#
_entry.id   AF-A0A444V4F3-F1
#
_cell.length_a   1.000
_cell.length_b   1.000
_cell.length_c   1.000
_cell.angle_alpha   90.00
_cell.angle_beta   90.00
_cell.angle_gamma   90.00
#
_symmetry.space_group_name_H-M   'P 1'
#
loop_
_entity.id
_entity.type
_entity.pdbx_description
1 polymer ?
#
loop_
_entity_poly.entity_id
_entity_poly.type
_entity_poly.pdbx_seq_one_letter_code
_entity_poly.pdbx_strand_id
1 'polypeptide(L)'
;MAVLGALAGRLGVAEHWRVDRQVSGELVLSEQEGVQLVLLKPCLLMNINGASVAKAAEKFKIMPEDIYLIHDELDKPLGKFAMKQGGSAR
;
A
#
# COMPACT_ATOMS: atom_id res chain seq x y z
N MET A 1 -2.52 -7.58 -4.17
CA MET A 1 -3.92 -7.19 -3.84
C MET A 1 -4.53 -7.98 -2.69
N ALA A 2 -4.34 -9.30 -2.60
CA ALA A 2 -4.94 -10.14 -1.55
C ALA A 2 -4.65 -9.66 -0.11
N VAL A 3 -3.39 -9.31 0.19
CA VAL A 3 -2.99 -8.85 1.54
C VAL A 3 -3.71 -7.55 1.93
N LEU A 4 -3.78 -6.56 1.02
CA LEU A 4 -4.51 -5.32 1.27
C LEU A 4 -6.01 -5.56 1.46
N GLY A 5 -6.61 -6.51 0.73
CA GLY A 5 -8.00 -6.90 0.94
C GLY A 5 -8.23 -7.50 2.33
N ALA A 6 -7.38 -8.44 2.75
CA ALA A 6 -7.46 -9.04 4.07
C ALA A 6 -7.22 -8.00 5.20
N LEU A 7 -6.28 -7.08 5.01
CA LEU A 7 -6.02 -5.99 5.96
C LEU A 7 -7.23 -5.06 6.05
N ALA A 8 -7.79 -4.62 4.93
CA ALA A 8 -8.98 -3.78 4.91
C ALA A 8 -10.18 -4.47 5.58
N GLY A 9 -10.32 -5.80 5.42
CA GLY A 9 -11.33 -6.59 6.14
C GLY A 9 -11.13 -6.57 7.66
N ARG A 10 -9.90 -6.76 8.13
CA ARG A 10 -9.56 -6.69 9.57
C ARG A 10 -9.76 -5.30 10.16
N LEU A 11 -9.55 -4.26 9.35
CA LEU A 11 -9.76 -2.85 9.73
C LEU A 11 -11.22 -2.41 9.60
N GLY A 12 -12.15 -3.27 9.14
CA GLY A 12 -13.57 -2.94 8.99
C GLY A 12 -13.88 -1.98 7.81
N VAL A 13 -12.94 -1.80 6.88
CA VAL A 13 -13.06 -0.84 5.77
C VAL A 13 -13.09 -1.48 4.38
N ALA A 14 -13.25 -2.81 4.30
CA ALA A 14 -13.18 -3.56 3.02
C ALA A 14 -14.13 -3.07 1.92
N GLU A 15 -15.30 -2.53 2.26
CA GLU A 15 -16.31 -2.06 1.29
C GLU A 15 -16.15 -0.57 0.92
N HIS A 16 -15.15 0.11 1.50
CA HIS A 16 -15.02 1.57 1.41
C HIS A 16 -13.90 2.03 0.48
N TRP A 17 -13.42 1.15 -0.41
CA TRP A 17 -12.48 1.57 -1.45
C TRP A 17 -13.10 2.63 -2.35
N ARG A 18 -12.29 3.63 -2.70
CA ARG A 18 -12.67 4.73 -3.58
C ARG A 18 -11.57 4.95 -4.61
N VAL A 19 -11.96 5.08 -5.86
CA VAL A 19 -11.06 5.47 -6.94
C VAL A 19 -10.67 6.92 -6.74
N ASP A 20 -9.37 7.17 -6.77
CA ASP A 20 -8.79 8.50 -6.72
C ASP A 20 -7.89 8.71 -7.94
N ARG A 21 -8.36 9.58 -8.84
CA ARG A 21 -7.68 9.88 -10.11
C ARG A 21 -6.37 10.63 -9.91
N GLN A 22 -6.27 11.43 -8.85
CA GLN A 22 -5.07 12.22 -8.57
C GLN A 22 -3.90 11.28 -8.30
N VAL A 23 -4.11 10.25 -7.49
CA VAL A 23 -3.09 9.24 -7.19
C VAL A 23 -3.07 8.07 -8.18
N SER A 24 -4.01 8.02 -9.13
CA SER A 24 -4.11 6.95 -10.12
C SER A 24 -4.24 5.56 -9.47
N GLY A 25 -5.10 5.46 -8.45
CA GLY A 25 -5.29 4.24 -7.68
C GLY A 25 -6.60 4.22 -6.89
N GLU A 26 -6.88 3.10 -6.23
CA GLU A 26 -7.94 2.98 -5.24
C GLU A 26 -7.37 3.18 -3.85
N LEU A 27 -8.08 3.95 -3.03
CA LEU A 27 -7.71 4.25 -1.66
C LEU A 27 -8.81 3.79 -0.70
N VAL A 28 -8.41 3.41 0.50
CA VAL A 28 -9.29 3.38 1.66
C VAL A 28 -8.54 3.90 2.88
N LEU A 29 -9.24 4.66 3.71
CA LEU A 29 -8.70 5.22 4.94
C LEU A 29 -9.24 4.43 6.14
N SER A 30 -8.41 4.26 7.15
CA SER A 30 -8.80 3.73 8.45
C SER A 30 -8.11 4.55 9.53
N GLU A 31 -8.71 4.63 10.72
CA GLU A 31 -8.09 5.25 11.88
C GLU A 31 -7.91 4.17 12.95
N GLN A 32 -6.68 4.03 13.45
CA GLN A 32 -6.32 3.05 14.47
C GLN A 32 -5.50 3.74 15.54
N GLU A 33 -5.98 3.75 16.79
CA GLU A 33 -5.26 4.33 17.93
C GLU A 33 -4.76 5.78 17.70
N GLY A 34 -5.54 6.58 16.97
CA GLY A 34 -5.18 7.97 16.63
C GLY A 34 -4.23 8.11 15.44
N VAL A 35 -3.89 7.03 14.75
CA VAL A 35 -3.08 7.01 13.54
C VAL A 35 -3.99 6.80 12.33
N GLN A 36 -3.90 7.70 11.35
CA GLN A 36 -4.56 7.53 10.07
C GLN A 36 -3.75 6.58 9.17
N LEU A 37 -4.36 5.46 8.80
CA LEU A 37 -3.82 4.51 7.84
C LEU A 37 -4.40 4.78 6.46
N VAL A 38 -3.50 4.89 5.48
CA VAL A 38 -3.85 5.02 4.06
C VAL A 38 -3.49 3.71 3.35
N LEU A 39 -4.50 2.96 2.92
CA LEU A 39 -4.31 1.76 2.11
C LEU A 39 -4.45 2.15 0.65
N LEU A 40 -3.41 1.89 -0.15
CA LEU A 40 -3.35 2.22 -1.58
C LEU A 40 -3.24 0.97 -2.45
N LYS A 41 -4.06 0.93 -3.48
CA LYS A 41 -3.97 -0.01 -4.61
C LYS A 41 -3.69 0.79 -5.89
N PRO A 42 -2.45 0.85 -6.38
CA PRO A 42 -2.15 1.51 -7.65
C PRO A 42 -2.94 0.87 -8.80
N CYS A 43 -3.58 1.69 -9.64
CA CYS A 43 -4.28 1.24 -10.85
C CYS A 43 -3.44 1.53 -12.09
N LEU A 44 -2.13 1.22 -12.00
CA LEU A 44 -1.14 1.39 -13.06
C LEU A 44 -0.42 0.05 -13.32
N LEU A 45 0.39 0.02 -14.37
CA LEU A 45 1.27 -1.12 -14.63
C LEU A 45 2.34 -1.21 -13.54
N MET A 46 2.72 -2.44 -13.18
CA MET A 46 3.60 -2.70 -12.02
C MET A 46 4.95 -1.98 -12.12
N ASN A 47 5.48 -1.81 -13.33
CA ASN A 47 6.74 -1.11 -13.57
C ASN A 47 6.70 0.41 -13.31
N ILE A 48 5.50 1.00 -13.18
CA ILE A 48 5.29 2.44 -13.00
C ILE A 48 4.46 2.78 -11.75
N ASN A 49 4.20 1.81 -10.87
CA ASN A 49 3.44 2.02 -9.65
C ASN A 49 4.04 3.08 -8.71
N GLY A 50 5.36 3.29 -8.78
CA GLY A 50 6.05 4.32 -7.99
C GLY A 50 5.44 5.72 -8.16
N ALA A 51 4.92 6.04 -9.36
CA ALA A 51 4.24 7.32 -9.60
C ALA A 51 2.93 7.45 -8.80
N SER A 52 2.19 6.36 -8.61
CA SER A 52 0.97 6.36 -7.78
C SER A 52 1.31 6.52 -6.30
N VAL A 53 2.30 5.76 -5.83
CA VAL A 53 2.78 5.82 -4.44
C VAL A 53 3.30 7.22 -4.09
N ALA A 54 4.12 7.82 -4.95
CA ALA A 54 4.66 9.16 -4.71
C ALA A 54 3.55 10.23 -4.59
N LYS A 55 2.53 10.19 -5.47
CA LYS A 55 1.40 11.11 -5.41
C LYS A 55 0.55 10.92 -4.15
N ALA A 56 0.36 9.68 -3.71
CA ALA A 56 -0.33 9.40 -2.45
C ALA A 56 0.48 9.93 -1.25
N ALA A 57 1.79 9.69 -1.22
CA ALA A 57 2.67 10.20 -0.18
C ALA A 57 2.63 11.73 -0.09
N GLU A 58 2.69 12.43 -1.22
CA GLU A 58 2.56 13.89 -1.28
C GLU A 58 1.19 14.36 -0.78
N LYS A 59 0.10 13.75 -1.27
CA LYS A 59 -1.28 14.11 -0.92
C LYS A 59 -1.55 14.00 0.58
N PHE A 60 -1.08 12.92 1.21
CA PHE A 60 -1.30 12.64 2.62
C PHE A 60 -0.14 13.07 3.52
N LYS A 61 0.90 13.71 2.94
CA LYS A 61 2.11 14.17 3.66
C LYS A 61 2.81 13.05 4.42
N ILE A 62 2.90 11.88 3.82
CA ILE A 62 3.50 10.68 4.40
C ILE A 62 5.01 10.67 4.08
N MET A 63 5.83 10.50 5.11
CA MET A 63 7.29 10.36 4.93
C MET A 63 7.63 8.96 4.41
N PRO A 64 8.72 8.77 3.64
CA PRO A 64 9.08 7.46 3.09
C PRO A 64 9.21 6.34 4.14
N GLU A 65 9.68 6.67 5.34
CA GLU A 65 9.79 5.77 6.49
C GLU A 65 8.45 5.25 7.01
N ASP A 66 7.34 5.95 6.73
CA ASP A 66 5.98 5.56 7.11
C ASP A 66 5.26 4.78 6.00
N ILE A 67 5.95 4.49 4.88
CA ILE A 67 5.40 3.75 3.75
C ILE A 67 5.80 2.28 3.84
N TYR A 68 4.80 1.42 3.96
CA TYR A 68 4.96 -0.04 3.91
C TYR A 68 4.55 -0.57 2.54
N LEU A 69 5.51 -1.13 1.80
CA LEU A 69 5.25 -1.79 0.53
C LEU A 69 5.06 -3.30 0.75
N ILE A 70 3.94 -3.83 0.26
CA ILE A 70 3.65 -5.26 0.29
C ILE A 70 3.74 -5.79 -1.13
N HIS A 71 4.74 -6.64 -1.39
CA HIS A 71 4.97 -7.28 -2.67
C HIS A 71 5.28 -8.77 -2.48
N ASP A 72 5.23 -9.54 -3.56
CA ASP A 72 5.70 -10.91 -3.61
C ASP A 72 7.23 -10.98 -3.67
N GLU A 73 7.79 -12.06 -3.11
CA GLU A 73 9.24 -12.28 -3.05
C GLU A 73 9.57 -13.59 -3.76
N LEU A 74 10.38 -13.52 -4.81
CA LEU A 74 10.73 -14.66 -5.65
C LEU A 74 11.83 -15.52 -5.01
N ASP A 75 12.68 -14.93 -4.18
CA ASP A 75 13.83 -15.62 -3.60
C ASP A 75 13.49 -16.43 -2.35
N LYS A 76 12.24 -16.37 -1.87
CA LYS A 76 11.80 -17.06 -0.66
C LYS A 76 10.85 -18.22 -0.97
N PRO A 77 10.93 -19.33 -0.22
CA PRO A 77 9.95 -20.40 -0.33
C PRO A 77 8.51 -19.92 -0.07
N LEU A 78 7.55 -20.56 -0.73
CA LEU A 78 6.13 -20.26 -0.55
C LEU A 78 5.71 -20.28 0.93
N GLY A 79 4.94 -19.27 1.33
CA GLY A 79 4.46 -19.12 2.71
C GLY A 79 5.49 -18.50 3.66
N LYS A 80 6.71 -18.23 3.21
CA LYS A 80 7.68 -17.42 3.97
C LYS A 80 7.49 -15.95 3.64
N PHE A 81 7.53 -15.12 4.68
CA PHE A 81 7.53 -13.67 4.58
C PHE A 81 8.72 -13.12 5.35
N ALA A 82 9.16 -11.92 4.97
CA ALA A 82 10.17 -11.17 5.70
C ALA A 82 9.79 -9.69 5.66
N MET A 83 10.34 -8.94 6.61
CA MET A 83 10.23 -7.49 6.65
C MET A 83 11.62 -6.91 6.52
N LYS A 84 11.76 -5.86 5.70
CA LYS A 84 13.02 -5.20 5.41
C LYS A 84 12.78 -3.70 5.31
N GLN A 85 13.68 -2.92 5.87
CA GLN A 85 13.72 -1.47 5.68
C GLN A 85 14.78 -1.13 4.64
N GLY A 86 14.38 -0.42 3.58
CA GLY A 86 15.26 -0.05 2.48
C GLY A 86 15.76 -1.25 1.65
N GLY A 87 16.93 -1.08 1.02
CA GLY A 87 17.51 -2.04 0.08
C GLY A 87 17.34 -1.64 -1.38
N SER A 88 17.78 -2.51 -2.28
CA SER A 88 17.55 -2.37 -3.72
C SER A 88 16.24 -3.05 -4.11
N ALA A 89 15.72 -2.72 -5.29
CA ALA A 89 14.62 -3.43 -5.94
C ALA A 89 15.04 -4.80 -6.53
N ARG A 90 16.27 -5.24 -6.20
CA ARG A 90 16.77 -6.59 -6.46
C ARG A 90 16.58 -7.45 -5.24
#